data_AF-A0A916K6Q3-F1
#
_entry.id   AF-A0A916K6Q3-F1
#
_cell.length_a   1.000
_cell.length_b   1.000
_cell.length_c   1.000
_cell.angle_alpha   90.00
_cell.angle_beta   90.00
_cell.angle_gamma   90.00
#
_symmetry.space_group_name_H-M   'P 1'
#
loop_
_entity.id
_entity.type
_entity.pdbx_description
1 polymer ?
#
loop_
_entity_poly.entity_id
_entity_poly.type
_entity_poly.pdbx_seq_one_letter_code
_entity_poly.pdbx_strand_id
1 'polypeptide(L)'
;MNVIGYVRVSTQGQAKDGYSLSYQQDEIHLYCERQGWNLLHVFTDEGISGAKVDEDTLEVDRIGFQSMLADLSAHTIDAVVVLNTSRLWRSDIVKVLVHREFKKHGVDVKSIEQPTYSIYKKDPSDFLINGLMELLDAYQRLEISMKLSRGRNKKAQQGGYAGGRAAYGYKAKKGQKAIEINLDEAQAVQRVFELKELFPDWSLSQMAYQMNYDRFTTAQGKKFTKVQVKRILDRKEFYQGLYLYGDIKADGLHQAII
;
A
#
# COMPACT_ATOMS: atom_id res chain seq x y z
N MET A 1 19.25 29.89 -5.51
CA MET A 1 18.38 29.22 -4.52
C MET A 1 18.85 27.79 -4.40
N ASN A 2 19.24 27.35 -3.21
CA ASN A 2 19.61 25.98 -2.91
C ASN A 2 18.35 25.18 -2.57
N VAL A 3 18.11 24.10 -3.28
CA VAL A 3 16.90 23.30 -3.12
C VAL A 3 17.22 21.82 -2.99
N ILE A 4 16.32 21.09 -2.37
CA ILE A 4 16.34 19.63 -2.34
C ILE A 4 15.05 19.09 -2.95
N GLY A 5 15.12 17.94 -3.60
CA GLY A 5 13.96 17.23 -4.11
C GLY A 5 13.47 16.19 -3.11
N TYR A 6 12.17 15.91 -3.13
CA TYR A 6 11.61 14.75 -2.43
C TYR A 6 10.61 14.01 -3.31
N VAL A 7 10.85 12.71 -3.49
CA VAL A 7 9.99 11.82 -4.28
C VAL A 7 9.52 10.63 -3.45
N ARG A 8 8.30 10.16 -3.72
CA ARG A 8 7.72 9.03 -3.01
C ARG A 8 6.84 8.20 -3.93
N VAL A 9 6.89 6.89 -3.77
CA VAL A 9 5.88 5.96 -4.29
C VAL A 9 5.47 4.96 -3.22
N SER A 10 4.18 4.63 -3.20
CA SER A 10 3.72 3.45 -2.46
C SER A 10 3.84 2.21 -3.33
N THR A 11 3.96 1.03 -2.72
CA THR A 11 3.97 -0.27 -3.44
C THR A 11 2.70 -0.48 -4.30
N GLN A 12 1.59 0.20 -3.97
CA GLN A 12 0.37 0.26 -4.81
C GLN A 12 0.25 1.57 -5.62
N GLY A 13 1.04 2.58 -5.30
CA GLY A 13 0.97 3.93 -5.85
C GLY A 13 1.47 4.02 -7.29
N GLN A 14 2.45 3.21 -7.69
CA GLN A 14 2.87 3.11 -9.09
C GLN A 14 1.69 2.76 -10.02
N ALA A 15 0.71 1.98 -9.53
CA ALA A 15 -0.49 1.63 -10.28
C ALA A 15 -1.65 2.64 -10.15
N LYS A 16 -1.61 3.53 -9.15
CA LYS A 16 -2.68 4.51 -8.86
C LYS A 16 -2.35 5.93 -9.30
N ASP A 17 -1.15 6.42 -9.00
CA ASP A 17 -0.71 7.79 -9.26
C ASP A 17 -0.04 7.93 -10.64
N GLY A 18 0.26 6.81 -11.33
CA GLY A 18 0.76 6.77 -12.71
C GLY A 18 2.23 7.20 -12.92
N TYR A 19 2.86 7.83 -11.92
CA TYR A 19 4.22 8.36 -12.04
C TYR A 19 5.24 7.47 -11.32
N SER A 20 6.22 6.95 -12.07
CA SER A 20 7.38 6.26 -11.50
C SER A 20 8.23 7.22 -10.67
N LEU A 21 9.09 6.68 -9.80
CA LEU A 21 10.07 7.50 -9.08
C LEU A 21 11.01 8.23 -10.04
N SER A 22 11.46 7.53 -11.09
CA SER A 22 12.30 8.12 -12.14
C SER A 22 11.63 9.34 -12.78
N TYR A 23 10.35 9.23 -13.14
CA TYR A 23 9.60 10.35 -13.71
C TYR A 23 9.55 11.55 -12.75
N GLN A 24 9.27 11.31 -11.47
CA GLN A 24 9.24 12.40 -10.48
C GLN A 24 10.62 13.07 -10.32
N GLN A 25 11.70 12.29 -10.33
CA GLN A 25 13.07 12.81 -10.26
C GLN A 25 13.39 13.65 -11.50
N ASP A 26 13.09 13.15 -12.69
CA ASP A 26 13.30 13.85 -13.96
C ASP A 26 12.54 15.19 -14.00
N GLU A 27 11.27 15.20 -13.58
CA GLU A 27 10.47 16.43 -13.50
C GLU A 27 11.05 17.43 -12.50
N ILE A 28 11.53 16.98 -11.33
CA ILE A 28 12.19 17.86 -10.35
C ILE A 28 13.47 18.44 -10.92
N HIS A 29 14.31 17.63 -11.56
CA HIS A 29 15.54 18.10 -12.22
C HIS A 29 15.23 19.18 -13.26
N LEU A 30 14.32 18.87 -14.18
CA LEU A 30 13.92 19.77 -15.26
C LEU A 30 13.28 21.07 -14.74
N TYR A 31 12.47 20.97 -13.69
CA TYR A 31 11.88 22.13 -13.04
C TYR A 31 12.95 23.03 -12.40
N CYS A 32 13.90 22.45 -11.66
CA CYS A 32 14.99 23.21 -11.05
C CYS A 32 15.88 23.87 -12.10
N GLU A 33 16.21 23.17 -13.20
CA GLU A 33 16.97 23.72 -14.32
C GLU A 33 16.27 24.92 -14.95
N ARG A 34 14.97 24.81 -15.24
CA ARG A 34 14.17 25.91 -15.82
C ARG A 34 14.11 27.14 -14.92
N GLN A 35 14.14 26.94 -13.60
CA GLN A 35 14.12 28.03 -12.61
C GLN A 35 15.51 28.55 -12.25
N GLY A 36 16.58 27.93 -12.75
CA GLY A 36 17.96 28.25 -12.36
C GLY A 36 18.27 27.96 -10.89
N TRP A 37 17.62 26.96 -10.30
CA TRP A 37 17.83 26.55 -8.91
C TRP A 37 18.91 25.48 -8.80
N ASN A 38 19.69 25.55 -7.72
CA ASN A 38 20.75 24.60 -7.42
C ASN A 38 20.17 23.41 -6.65
N LEU A 39 19.90 22.31 -7.35
CA LEU A 39 19.37 21.08 -6.77
C LEU A 39 20.52 20.27 -6.12
N LEU A 40 20.56 20.26 -4.79
CA LEU A 40 21.63 19.63 -4.01
C LEU A 40 21.49 18.10 -3.96
N HIS A 41 20.28 17.62 -3.67
CA HIS A 41 19.99 16.20 -3.52
C HIS A 41 18.51 15.92 -3.74
N VAL A 42 18.17 14.68 -4.14
CA VAL A 42 16.78 14.21 -4.24
C VAL A 42 16.59 13.01 -3.33
N PHE A 43 15.83 13.21 -2.26
CA PHE A 43 15.48 12.16 -1.31
C PHE A 43 14.33 11.31 -1.84
N THR A 44 14.40 10.01 -1.58
CA THR A 44 13.50 9.03 -2.17
C THR A 44 12.96 8.10 -1.10
N ASP A 45 11.65 7.88 -1.10
CA ASP A 45 11.00 6.82 -0.32
C ASP A 45 10.29 5.82 -1.26
N GLU A 46 10.81 4.58 -1.28
CA GLU A 46 10.29 3.49 -2.10
C GLU A 46 9.38 2.54 -1.32
N GLY A 47 8.33 2.07 -1.98
CA GLY A 47 7.63 0.85 -1.55
C GLY A 47 6.76 0.97 -0.30
N ILE A 48 6.53 2.17 0.23
CA ILE A 48 5.72 2.40 1.44
C ILE A 48 4.30 1.84 1.22
N SER A 49 3.95 0.75 1.91
CA SER A 49 2.66 0.08 1.75
C SER A 49 1.56 0.92 2.39
N GLY A 50 0.64 1.47 1.60
CA GLY A 50 -0.51 2.25 2.10
C GLY A 50 -1.48 1.49 3.02
N ALA A 51 -1.26 0.20 3.28
CA ALA A 51 -2.04 -0.59 4.24
C ALA A 51 -1.38 -0.69 5.64
N LYS A 52 -0.14 -0.21 5.79
CA LYS A 52 0.60 -0.20 7.06
C LYS A 52 1.02 1.19 7.51
N VAL A 53 0.75 2.21 6.70
CA VAL A 53 0.99 3.58 7.09
C VAL A 53 -0.16 4.02 7.97
N ASP A 54 0.06 4.06 9.26
CA ASP A 54 -0.67 4.92 10.18
C ASP A 54 -0.49 6.35 9.65
N GLU A 55 -1.45 6.78 8.82
CA GLU A 55 -1.37 8.02 8.04
C GLU A 55 -1.19 9.27 8.91
N ASP A 56 -1.46 9.12 10.22
CA ASP A 56 -1.38 10.13 11.26
C ASP A 56 -0.02 10.22 11.97
N THR A 57 0.95 9.38 11.62
CA THR A 57 2.29 9.44 12.21
C THR A 57 3.37 9.82 11.19
N LEU A 58 4.40 10.53 11.67
CA LEU A 58 5.67 10.72 10.96
C LEU A 58 6.40 9.38 10.95
N GLU A 59 5.94 8.44 10.12
CA GLU A 59 6.30 7.04 10.26
C GLU A 59 7.77 6.70 10.06
N VAL A 60 8.15 5.62 10.74
CA VAL A 60 9.44 4.91 10.75
C VAL A 60 9.86 4.42 9.36
N ASP A 61 8.91 4.22 8.44
CA ASP A 61 9.16 3.70 7.08
C ASP A 61 9.53 4.78 6.04
N ARG A 62 9.59 6.07 6.44
CA ARG A 62 10.00 7.19 5.56
C ARG A 62 11.44 7.62 5.80
N ILE A 63 12.39 6.69 5.62
CA ILE A 63 13.81 6.95 5.87
C ILE A 63 14.32 8.10 5.00
N GLY A 64 13.92 8.19 3.73
CA GLY A 64 14.28 9.29 2.85
C GLY A 64 13.78 10.64 3.36
N PHE A 65 12.55 10.68 3.88
CA PHE A 65 11.99 11.89 4.50
C PHE A 65 12.73 12.28 5.79
N GLN A 66 13.10 11.31 6.63
CA GLN A 66 13.86 11.60 7.85
C GLN A 66 15.27 12.11 7.54
N SER A 67 15.95 11.51 6.57
CA SER A 67 17.24 12.00 6.08
C SER A 67 17.13 13.41 5.49
N MET A 68 16.06 13.69 4.74
CA MET A 68 15.77 15.03 4.23
C MET A 68 15.64 16.05 5.37
N LEU A 69 14.89 15.73 6.43
CA LEU A 69 14.75 16.60 7.61
C LEU A 69 16.08 16.82 8.34
N ALA A 70 16.94 15.80 8.42
CA ALA A 70 18.27 15.94 9.00
C ALA A 70 19.13 16.92 8.16
N ASP A 71 19.06 16.84 6.84
CA ASP A 71 19.79 17.73 5.93
C ASP A 71 19.33 19.19 6.02
N LEU A 72 18.05 19.45 6.32
CA LEU A 72 17.55 20.79 6.61
C LEU A 72 18.28 21.47 7.78
N SER A 73 18.79 20.68 8.73
CA SER A 73 19.55 21.20 9.87
C SER A 73 21.05 21.40 9.60
N ALA A 74 21.58 20.71 8.58
CA ALA A 74 23.01 20.68 8.27
C ALA A 74 23.42 21.65 7.15
N HIS A 75 22.48 22.03 6.28
CA HIS A 75 22.75 22.84 5.09
C HIS A 75 21.79 24.02 4.99
N THR A 76 22.25 25.11 4.37
CA THR A 76 21.38 26.25 4.01
C THR A 76 20.53 25.88 2.80
N ILE A 77 19.28 25.51 3.05
CA ILE A 77 18.30 25.07 2.07
C ILE A 77 17.15 26.08 2.05
N ASP A 78 16.79 26.58 0.88
CA ASP A 78 15.74 27.58 0.71
C ASP A 78 14.37 26.94 0.51
N ALA A 79 14.31 25.80 -0.19
CA ALA A 79 13.05 25.11 -0.46
C ALA A 79 13.19 23.59 -0.70
N VAL A 80 12.10 22.88 -0.42
CA VAL A 80 11.90 21.49 -0.84
C VAL A 80 10.99 21.46 -2.08
N VAL A 81 11.47 20.83 -3.16
CA VAL A 81 10.75 20.67 -4.42
C VAL A 81 10.11 19.29 -4.47
N VAL A 82 8.82 19.25 -4.81
CA VAL A 82 8.05 18.02 -4.97
C VAL A 82 7.14 18.12 -6.18
N LEU A 83 6.76 16.98 -6.77
CA LEU A 83 5.78 16.97 -7.85
C LEU A 83 4.45 17.60 -7.38
N ASN A 84 3.94 17.15 -6.23
CA ASN A 84 2.81 17.74 -5.51
C ASN A 84 2.91 17.53 -4.00
N THR A 85 2.13 18.27 -3.21
CA THR A 85 2.20 18.27 -1.73
C THR A 85 1.85 16.92 -1.11
N SER A 86 1.06 16.08 -1.81
CA SER A 86 0.72 14.73 -1.38
C SER A 86 1.94 13.79 -1.20
N ARG A 87 3.10 14.17 -1.78
CA ARG A 87 4.38 13.49 -1.54
C ARG A 87 4.85 13.71 -0.11
N LEU A 88 4.77 14.94 0.39
CA LEU A 88 5.24 15.32 1.72
C LEU A 88 4.28 14.88 2.84
N TRP A 89 2.98 15.07 2.67
CA TRP A 89 1.97 14.72 3.68
C TRP A 89 0.66 14.24 3.05
N ARG A 90 -0.02 13.31 3.74
CA ARG A 90 -1.38 12.86 3.38
C ARG A 90 -2.41 13.11 4.49
N SER A 91 -1.96 13.22 5.74
CA SER A 91 -2.76 13.61 6.90
C SER A 91 -2.51 15.08 7.25
N ASP A 92 -3.56 15.76 7.70
CA ASP A 92 -3.50 17.14 8.19
C ASP A 92 -2.56 17.27 9.39
N ILE A 93 -2.48 16.25 10.24
CA ILE A 93 -1.57 16.22 11.38
C ILE A 93 -0.11 16.28 10.89
N VAL A 94 0.23 15.41 9.93
CA VAL A 94 1.57 15.39 9.34
C VAL A 94 1.87 16.71 8.63
N LYS A 95 0.90 17.30 7.92
CA LYS A 95 1.04 18.63 7.30
C LYS A 95 1.45 19.68 8.32
N VAL A 96 0.76 19.77 9.45
CA VAL A 96 1.06 20.75 10.51
C VAL A 96 2.48 20.55 11.07
N LEU A 97 2.89 19.30 11.30
CA LEU A 97 4.24 18.99 11.81
C LEU A 97 5.33 19.37 10.80
N VAL A 98 5.15 19.02 9.53
CA VAL A 98 6.10 19.34 8.46
C VAL A 98 6.19 20.85 8.23
N HIS A 99 5.07 21.56 8.25
CA HIS A 99 5.05 23.02 8.16
C HIS A 99 5.83 23.66 9.30
N ARG A 100 5.66 23.16 10.53
CA ARG A 100 6.39 23.66 11.69
C ARG A 100 7.89 23.44 11.56
N GLU A 101 8.32 22.26 11.15
CA GLU A 101 9.75 21.95 11.01
C GLU A 101 10.38 22.74 9.86
N PHE A 102 9.71 22.86 8.71
CA PHE A 102 10.22 23.64 7.58
C PHE A 102 10.32 25.13 7.94
N LYS A 103 9.30 25.67 8.63
CA LYS A 103 9.33 27.07 9.12
C LYS A 103 10.44 27.34 10.11
N LYS A 104 10.75 26.38 10.97
CA LYS A 104 11.86 26.48 11.94
C LYS A 104 13.22 26.65 11.23
N HIS A 105 13.39 26.03 10.05
CA HIS A 105 14.60 26.13 9.24
C HIS A 105 14.52 27.18 8.12
N GLY A 106 13.44 27.96 8.03
CA GLY A 106 13.28 28.98 6.98
C GLY A 106 13.03 28.41 5.57
N VAL A 107 12.68 27.12 5.48
CA VAL A 107 12.52 26.38 4.22
C VAL A 107 11.08 26.53 3.72
N ASP A 108 10.89 26.77 2.42
CA ASP A 108 9.56 26.75 1.77
C ASP A 108 9.29 25.44 1.03
N VAL A 109 8.07 25.24 0.54
CA VAL A 109 7.70 24.12 -0.32
C VAL A 109 7.36 24.62 -1.72
N LYS A 110 7.95 23.98 -2.73
CA LYS A 110 7.65 24.24 -4.14
C LYS A 110 7.06 22.97 -4.76
N SER A 111 5.79 23.09 -5.16
CA SER A 111 5.05 22.04 -5.86
C SER A 111 5.10 22.31 -7.35
N ILE A 112 5.49 21.34 -8.18
CA ILE A 112 5.51 21.49 -9.64
C ILE A 112 4.09 21.63 -10.19
N GLU A 113 3.15 20.84 -9.68
CA GLU A 113 1.73 20.91 -10.08
C GLU A 113 1.02 22.15 -9.52
N GLN A 114 1.56 22.76 -8.45
CA GLN A 114 1.03 23.97 -7.83
C GLN A 114 2.15 25.01 -7.63
N PRO A 115 2.66 25.66 -8.70
CA PRO A 115 3.83 26.53 -8.64
C PRO A 115 3.68 27.73 -7.70
N THR A 116 2.43 28.14 -7.46
CA THR A 116 2.09 29.26 -6.56
C THR A 116 1.98 28.83 -5.10
N TYR A 117 2.06 27.54 -4.77
CA TYR A 117 2.01 27.05 -3.39
C TYR A 117 3.22 27.56 -2.60
N SER A 118 2.98 27.94 -1.35
CA SER A 118 4.01 28.31 -0.37
C SER A 118 3.45 28.15 1.03
N ILE A 119 4.25 27.66 1.97
CA ILE A 119 3.84 27.54 3.38
C ILE A 119 3.85 28.90 4.10
N TYR A 120 4.42 29.92 3.48
CA TYR A 120 4.51 31.29 4.00
C TYR A 120 3.47 32.24 3.40
N LYS A 121 2.76 31.82 2.34
CA LYS A 121 1.70 32.64 1.77
C LYS A 121 0.58 32.86 2.80
N LYS A 122 0.25 34.14 2.99
CA LYS A 122 -0.80 34.61 3.90
C LYS A 122 -2.02 35.17 3.16
N ASP A 123 -1.98 35.20 1.83
CA ASP A 123 -3.08 35.73 1.02
C ASP A 123 -4.32 34.81 1.17
N PRO A 124 -5.49 35.37 1.51
CA PRO A 124 -6.72 34.59 1.67
C PRO A 124 -7.13 33.82 0.41
N SER A 125 -6.85 34.36 -0.79
CA SER A 125 -7.21 33.73 -2.07
C SER A 125 -6.32 32.51 -2.33
N ASP A 126 -5.02 32.64 -2.08
CA ASP A 126 -4.08 31.52 -2.17
C ASP A 126 -4.42 30.42 -1.15
N PHE A 127 -4.80 30.80 0.08
CA PHE A 127 -5.27 29.84 1.09
C PHE A 127 -6.48 29.05 0.60
N LEU A 128 -7.47 29.73 0.01
CA LEU A 128 -8.67 29.09 -0.56
C LEU A 128 -8.34 28.15 -1.72
N ILE A 129 -7.50 28.60 -2.68
CA ILE A 129 -7.12 27.79 -3.85
C ILE A 129 -6.37 26.52 -3.42
N ASN A 130 -5.40 26.65 -2.52
CA ASN A 130 -4.64 25.52 -2.01
C ASN A 130 -5.54 24.52 -1.27
N GLY A 131 -6.45 25.01 -0.43
CA GLY A 131 -7.43 24.17 0.27
C GLY A 131 -8.37 23.43 -0.69
N LEU A 132 -8.83 24.10 -1.75
CA LEU A 132 -9.66 23.48 -2.77
C LEU A 132 -8.92 22.37 -3.53
N MET A 133 -7.66 22.58 -3.91
CA MET A 133 -6.85 21.55 -4.57
C MET A 133 -6.61 20.34 -3.67
N GLU A 134 -6.33 20.55 -2.39
CA GLU A 134 -6.19 19.45 -1.42
C GLU A 134 -7.48 18.65 -1.25
N LEU A 135 -8.63 19.32 -1.22
CA LEU A 135 -9.95 18.66 -1.18
C LEU A 135 -10.23 17.87 -2.47
N LEU A 136 -9.84 18.39 -3.63
CA LEU A 136 -9.96 17.68 -4.91
C LEU A 136 -9.10 16.41 -4.92
N ASP A 137 -7.85 16.49 -4.44
CA ASP A 137 -6.97 15.32 -4.32
C ASP A 137 -7.56 14.26 -3.37
N ALA A 138 -8.13 14.69 -2.25
CA ALA A 138 -8.80 13.80 -1.31
C ALA A 138 -10.04 13.14 -1.94
N TYR A 139 -10.86 13.92 -2.66
CA TYR A 139 -12.02 13.42 -3.39
C TYR A 139 -11.64 12.36 -4.42
N GLN A 140 -10.61 12.61 -5.24
CA GLN A 140 -10.15 11.63 -6.23
C GLN A 140 -9.72 10.31 -5.59
N ARG A 141 -9.01 10.35 -4.45
CA ARG A 141 -8.64 9.13 -3.71
C ARG A 141 -9.86 8.36 -3.23
N LEU A 142 -10.85 9.05 -2.67
CA LEU A 142 -12.12 8.45 -2.25
C LEU A 142 -12.87 7.85 -3.43
N GLU A 143 -12.94 8.56 -4.56
CA GLU A 143 -13.59 8.09 -5.77
C GLU A 143 -12.95 6.83 -6.33
N ILE A 144 -11.62 6.78 -6.43
CA ILE A 144 -10.86 5.59 -6.84
C ILE A 144 -11.10 4.44 -5.87
N SER A 145 -11.06 4.69 -4.56
CA SER A 145 -11.34 3.67 -3.54
C SER A 145 -12.75 3.08 -3.71
N MET A 146 -13.75 3.95 -3.91
CA MET A 146 -15.13 3.54 -4.17
C MET A 146 -15.25 2.72 -5.46
N LYS A 147 -14.64 3.15 -6.56
CA LYS A 147 -14.63 2.43 -7.84
C LYS A 147 -13.99 1.05 -7.71
N LEU A 148 -12.84 0.95 -7.05
CA LEU A 148 -12.17 -0.33 -6.78
C LEU A 148 -13.01 -1.25 -5.89
N SER A 149 -13.66 -0.70 -4.86
CA SER A 149 -14.56 -1.45 -3.99
C SER A 149 -15.76 -2.01 -4.76
N ARG A 150 -16.41 -1.18 -5.59
CA ARG A 150 -17.49 -1.62 -6.48
C ARG A 150 -17.02 -2.72 -7.45
N GLY A 151 -15.82 -2.58 -8.01
CA GLY A 151 -15.22 -3.59 -8.87
C GLY A 151 -15.01 -4.93 -8.16
N ARG A 152 -14.49 -4.90 -6.92
CA ARG A 152 -14.34 -6.10 -6.08
C ARG A 152 -15.68 -6.74 -5.76
N ASN A 153 -16.69 -5.96 -5.37
CA ASN A 153 -18.03 -6.47 -5.08
C ASN A 153 -18.67 -7.12 -6.31
N LYS A 154 -18.58 -6.48 -7.48
CA LYS A 154 -19.09 -7.05 -8.74
C LYS A 154 -18.37 -8.35 -9.11
N LYS A 155 -17.04 -8.40 -8.92
CA LYS A 155 -16.26 -9.63 -9.15
C LYS A 155 -16.70 -10.74 -8.19
N ALA A 156 -16.91 -10.42 -6.92
CA ALA A 156 -17.37 -11.36 -5.90
C ALA A 156 -18.77 -11.91 -6.19
N GLN A 157 -19.71 -11.05 -6.60
CA GLN A 157 -21.06 -11.44 -7.00
C GLN A 157 -21.07 -12.40 -8.19
N GLN A 158 -20.06 -12.33 -9.05
CA GLN A 158 -19.87 -13.24 -10.20
C GLN A 158 -19.08 -14.51 -9.84
N GLY A 159 -18.84 -14.78 -8.55
CA GLY A 159 -18.06 -15.94 -8.10
C GLY A 159 -16.53 -15.79 -8.27
N GLY A 160 -16.06 -14.63 -8.75
CA GLY A 160 -14.65 -14.39 -8.98
C GLY A 160 -13.90 -14.01 -7.71
N TYR A 161 -12.63 -14.43 -7.61
CA TYR A 161 -11.80 -14.13 -6.45
C TYR A 161 -11.45 -12.64 -6.34
N ALA A 162 -12.09 -11.92 -5.42
CA ALA A 162 -11.92 -10.48 -5.19
C ALA A 162 -10.96 -10.13 -4.02
N GLY A 163 -10.36 -11.15 -3.39
CA GLY A 163 -9.35 -10.98 -2.35
C GLY A 163 -8.01 -10.49 -2.90
N GLY A 164 -7.11 -10.10 -1.98
CA GLY A 164 -5.73 -9.74 -2.32
C GLY A 164 -4.90 -10.97 -2.68
N ARG A 165 -4.18 -11.53 -1.70
CA ARG A 165 -3.37 -12.73 -1.91
C ARG A 165 -4.27 -13.98 -1.94
N ALA A 166 -4.10 -14.81 -2.97
CA ALA A 166 -4.79 -16.10 -3.11
C ALA A 166 -4.74 -16.92 -1.81
N ALA A 167 -5.82 -17.66 -1.54
CA ALA A 167 -5.84 -18.60 -0.42
C ALA A 167 -4.80 -19.70 -0.64
N TYR A 168 -4.26 -20.23 0.47
CA TYR A 168 -3.32 -21.35 0.42
C TYR A 168 -3.98 -22.57 -0.25
N GLY A 169 -3.27 -23.28 -1.11
CA GLY A 169 -3.86 -24.29 -2.01
C GLY A 169 -4.17 -23.75 -3.41
N TYR A 170 -4.07 -22.43 -3.61
CA TYR A 170 -4.35 -21.77 -4.88
C TYR A 170 -3.28 -20.76 -5.26
N LYS A 171 -3.15 -20.52 -6.56
CA LYS A 171 -2.31 -19.49 -7.16
C LYS A 171 -3.15 -18.56 -8.04
N ALA A 172 -2.85 -17.27 -7.98
CA ALA A 172 -3.43 -16.29 -8.88
C ALA A 172 -2.52 -16.13 -10.10
N LYS A 173 -3.06 -16.34 -11.30
CA LYS A 173 -2.35 -16.03 -12.54
C LYS A 173 -2.75 -14.64 -13.03
N LYS A 174 -1.78 -13.84 -13.45
CA LYS A 174 -2.02 -12.48 -13.97
C LYS A 174 -2.95 -12.58 -15.19
N GLY A 175 -4.05 -11.83 -15.17
CA GLY A 175 -5.03 -11.78 -16.26
C GLY A 175 -6.15 -12.84 -16.19
N GLN A 176 -6.13 -13.78 -15.25
CA GLN A 176 -7.21 -14.76 -15.09
C GLN A 176 -8.29 -14.29 -14.11
N LYS A 177 -9.55 -14.65 -14.41
CA LYS A 177 -10.71 -14.33 -13.57
C LYS A 177 -10.83 -15.26 -12.35
N ALA A 178 -10.36 -16.49 -12.48
CA ALA A 178 -10.33 -17.52 -11.44
C ALA A 178 -8.90 -17.76 -10.94
N ILE A 179 -8.77 -18.25 -9.72
CA ILE A 179 -7.52 -18.78 -9.17
C ILE A 179 -7.40 -20.26 -9.55
N GLU A 180 -6.17 -20.71 -9.79
CA GLU A 180 -5.87 -22.11 -10.14
C GLU A 180 -5.39 -22.86 -8.91
N ILE A 181 -5.63 -24.18 -8.87
CA ILE A 181 -5.10 -25.03 -7.81
C ILE A 181 -3.56 -25.09 -7.89
N ASN A 182 -2.91 -24.99 -6.73
CA ASN A 182 -1.53 -25.41 -6.54
C ASN A 182 -1.55 -26.81 -5.94
N LEU A 183 -1.12 -27.82 -6.71
CA LEU A 183 -1.29 -29.23 -6.34
C LEU A 183 -0.63 -29.57 -5.00
N ASP A 184 0.60 -29.13 -4.76
CA ASP A 184 1.33 -29.45 -3.53
C ASP A 184 0.65 -28.81 -2.30
N GLU A 185 0.21 -27.56 -2.43
CA GLU A 185 -0.51 -26.87 -1.35
C GLU A 185 -1.94 -27.40 -1.17
N ALA A 186 -2.57 -27.89 -2.23
CA ALA A 186 -3.91 -28.47 -2.16
C ALA A 186 -3.91 -29.80 -1.42
N GLN A 187 -2.89 -30.64 -1.60
CA GLN A 187 -2.68 -31.83 -0.80
C GLN A 187 -2.57 -31.49 0.69
N ALA A 188 -1.84 -30.41 1.03
CA ALA A 188 -1.74 -29.93 2.40
C ALA A 188 -3.10 -29.49 2.96
N VAL A 189 -3.92 -28.80 2.15
CA VAL A 189 -5.29 -28.41 2.54
C VAL A 189 -6.16 -29.64 2.81
N GLN A 190 -6.17 -30.61 1.88
CA GLN A 190 -6.91 -31.86 2.03
C GLN A 190 -6.49 -32.60 3.31
N ARG A 191 -5.18 -32.67 3.57
CA ARG A 191 -4.63 -33.28 4.79
C ARG A 191 -5.11 -32.58 6.06
N VAL A 192 -5.21 -31.25 6.07
CA VAL A 192 -5.73 -30.51 7.23
C VAL A 192 -7.19 -30.90 7.53
N PHE A 193 -8.03 -31.01 6.50
CA PHE A 193 -9.43 -31.40 6.68
C PHE A 193 -9.56 -32.88 7.08
N GLU A 194 -8.78 -33.77 6.46
CA GLU A 194 -8.70 -35.19 6.84
C GLU A 194 -8.30 -35.35 8.33
N LEU A 195 -7.25 -34.66 8.78
CA LEU A 195 -6.83 -34.69 10.19
C LEU A 195 -7.93 -34.17 11.12
N LYS A 196 -8.74 -33.19 10.68
CA LYS A 196 -9.82 -32.65 11.51
C LYS A 196 -10.97 -33.65 11.66
N GLU A 197 -11.23 -34.44 10.63
CA GLU A 197 -12.25 -35.49 10.63
C GLU A 197 -11.80 -36.71 11.42
N LEU A 198 -10.56 -37.17 11.22
CA LEU A 198 -9.98 -38.31 11.93
C LEU A 198 -9.74 -38.03 13.42
N PHE A 199 -9.36 -36.80 13.77
CA PHE A 199 -9.02 -36.40 15.13
C PHE A 199 -9.75 -35.12 15.57
N PRO A 200 -11.07 -35.18 15.84
CA PRO A 200 -11.88 -33.99 16.16
C PRO A 200 -11.38 -33.19 17.36
N ASP A 201 -10.81 -33.88 18.37
CA ASP A 201 -10.36 -33.30 19.63
C ASP A 201 -8.92 -32.75 19.57
N TRP A 202 -8.21 -32.96 18.46
CA TRP A 202 -6.86 -32.40 18.33
C TRP A 202 -6.90 -30.87 18.32
N SER A 203 -5.99 -30.29 19.10
CA SER A 203 -5.71 -28.87 19.04
C SER A 203 -5.09 -28.48 17.69
N LEU A 204 -5.28 -27.23 17.29
CA LEU A 204 -4.65 -26.67 16.08
C LEU A 204 -3.12 -26.79 16.10
N SER A 205 -2.50 -26.82 17.28
CA SER A 205 -1.06 -27.03 17.45
C SER A 205 -0.65 -28.47 17.15
N GLN A 206 -1.44 -29.46 17.57
CA GLN A 206 -1.20 -30.88 17.27
C GLN A 206 -1.35 -31.14 15.76
N MET A 207 -2.39 -30.59 15.13
CA MET A 207 -2.55 -30.66 13.69
C MET A 207 -1.37 -30.01 12.95
N ALA A 208 -0.91 -28.83 13.41
CA ALA A 208 0.25 -28.17 12.82
C ALA A 208 1.53 -29.00 12.98
N TYR A 209 1.72 -29.66 14.12
CA TYR A 209 2.83 -30.59 14.33
C TYR A 209 2.78 -31.75 13.32
N GLN A 210 1.61 -32.37 13.15
CA GLN A 210 1.43 -33.45 12.19
C GLN A 210 1.68 -33.00 10.75
N MET A 211 1.18 -31.83 10.34
CA MET A 211 1.44 -31.24 9.02
C MET A 211 2.94 -31.08 8.75
N ASN A 212 3.71 -30.64 9.75
CA ASN A 212 5.16 -30.51 9.62
C ASN A 212 5.87 -31.88 9.58
N TYR A 213 5.37 -32.85 10.34
CA TYR A 213 5.86 -34.23 10.31
C TYR A 213 5.65 -34.86 8.93
N ASP A 214 4.50 -34.60 8.32
CA ASP A 214 4.12 -35.00 6.96
C ASP A 214 4.87 -34.19 5.87
N ARG A 215 5.82 -33.32 6.26
CA ARG A 215 6.68 -32.49 5.40
C ARG A 215 5.96 -31.42 4.58
N PHE A 216 4.74 -31.04 4.96
CA PHE A 216 4.08 -29.89 4.35
C PHE A 216 4.65 -28.57 4.86
N THR A 217 4.73 -27.57 3.96
CA THR A 217 5.23 -26.23 4.28
C THR A 217 4.26 -25.14 3.83
N THR A 218 4.32 -23.96 4.45
CA THR A 218 3.57 -22.80 3.97
C THR A 218 4.01 -22.39 2.57
N ALA A 219 3.26 -21.50 1.90
CA ALA A 219 3.62 -20.92 0.61
C ALA A 219 4.99 -20.20 0.59
N GLN A 220 5.59 -19.93 1.76
CA GLN A 220 6.95 -19.36 1.88
C GLN A 220 8.00 -20.39 2.34
N GLY A 221 7.70 -21.69 2.27
CA GLY A 221 8.59 -22.77 2.71
C GLY A 221 8.80 -22.86 4.22
N LYS A 222 7.96 -22.19 5.03
CA LYS A 222 8.08 -22.22 6.50
C LYS A 222 7.26 -23.37 7.09
N LYS A 223 7.55 -23.72 8.35
CA LYS A 223 6.76 -24.67 9.14
C LYS A 223 5.34 -24.16 9.38
N PHE A 224 4.38 -25.06 9.38
CA PHE A 224 3.02 -24.80 9.84
C PHE A 224 3.00 -24.49 11.34
N THR A 225 2.16 -23.54 11.71
CA THR A 225 1.78 -23.25 13.10
C THR A 225 0.26 -23.36 13.21
N LYS A 226 -0.26 -23.32 14.45
CA LYS A 226 -1.70 -23.28 14.71
C LYS A 226 -2.45 -22.21 13.92
N VAL A 227 -1.80 -21.08 13.59
CA VAL A 227 -2.41 -19.98 12.84
C VAL A 227 -2.69 -20.36 11.39
N GLN A 228 -1.77 -21.05 10.72
CA GLN A 228 -1.99 -21.50 9.34
C GLN A 228 -3.08 -22.56 9.26
N VAL A 229 -3.08 -23.52 10.20
CA VAL A 229 -4.14 -24.53 10.29
C VAL A 229 -5.50 -23.87 10.51
N LYS A 230 -5.60 -22.92 11.46
CA LYS A 230 -6.84 -22.15 11.70
C LYS A 230 -7.33 -21.48 10.41
N ARG A 231 -6.43 -20.80 9.69
CA ARG A 231 -6.78 -20.08 8.45
C ARG A 231 -7.30 -20.99 7.34
N ILE A 232 -6.84 -22.24 7.28
CA ILE A 232 -7.36 -23.23 6.33
C ILE A 232 -8.77 -23.66 6.77
N LEU A 233 -8.94 -24.05 8.04
CA LEU A 233 -10.22 -24.52 8.56
C LEU A 233 -11.32 -23.44 8.54
N ASP A 234 -10.99 -22.19 8.89
CA ASP A 234 -11.91 -21.04 8.84
C ASP A 234 -12.45 -20.79 7.42
N ARG A 235 -11.78 -21.33 6.38
CA ARG A 235 -12.14 -21.18 4.97
C ARG A 235 -12.75 -22.44 4.38
N LYS A 236 -13.36 -23.31 5.19
CA LYS A 236 -13.99 -24.56 4.73
C LYS A 236 -14.92 -24.36 3.54
N GLU A 237 -15.87 -23.44 3.64
CA GLU A 237 -16.82 -23.15 2.55
C GLU A 237 -16.10 -22.73 1.25
N PHE A 238 -14.98 -22.02 1.38
CA PHE A 238 -14.15 -21.65 0.23
C PHE A 238 -13.54 -22.87 -0.46
N TYR A 239 -12.98 -23.80 0.31
CA TYR A 239 -12.40 -25.01 -0.25
C TYR A 239 -13.45 -25.96 -0.84
N GLN A 240 -14.72 -25.83 -0.42
CA GLN A 240 -15.88 -26.54 -0.99
C GLN A 240 -16.46 -25.90 -2.26
N GLY A 241 -15.87 -24.79 -2.73
CA GLY A 241 -16.30 -24.10 -3.95
C GLY A 241 -17.23 -22.91 -3.74
N LEU A 242 -17.59 -22.56 -2.50
CA LEU A 242 -18.37 -21.34 -2.22
C LEU A 242 -17.44 -20.13 -2.13
N TYR A 243 -17.87 -18.95 -2.57
CA TYR A 243 -17.12 -17.71 -2.39
C TYR A 243 -17.85 -16.77 -1.43
N LEU A 244 -17.18 -16.43 -0.32
CA LEU A 244 -17.64 -15.48 0.68
C LEU A 244 -16.78 -14.22 0.67
N TYR A 245 -17.42 -13.07 0.52
CA TYR A 245 -16.75 -11.77 0.55
C TYR A 245 -17.67 -10.70 1.14
N GLY A 246 -17.37 -10.26 2.38
CA GLY A 246 -18.30 -9.43 3.14
C GLY A 246 -19.64 -10.16 3.30
N ASP A 247 -20.73 -9.49 2.95
CA ASP A 247 -22.09 -10.07 2.96
C ASP A 247 -22.44 -10.84 1.67
N ILE A 248 -21.51 -10.95 0.72
CA ILE A 248 -21.74 -11.63 -0.55
C ILE A 248 -21.42 -13.13 -0.40
N LYS A 249 -22.39 -13.96 -0.75
CA LYS A 249 -22.25 -15.41 -0.94
C LYS A 249 -22.57 -15.75 -2.39
N ALA A 250 -21.65 -16.43 -3.08
CA ALA A 250 -21.81 -16.86 -4.47
C ALA A 250 -21.15 -18.22 -4.69
N ASP A 251 -21.51 -18.91 -5.77
CA ASP A 251 -20.74 -20.07 -6.24
C ASP A 251 -19.41 -19.57 -6.82
N GLY A 252 -18.31 -20.10 -6.30
CA GLY A 252 -16.97 -19.73 -6.72
C GLY A 252 -16.67 -20.24 -8.12
N LEU A 253 -16.00 -19.41 -8.93
CA LEU A 253 -15.44 -19.84 -10.22
C LEU A 253 -14.15 -20.66 -10.06
N HIS A 254 -13.62 -20.77 -8.83
CA HIS A 254 -12.46 -21.58 -8.52
C HIS A 254 -12.85 -23.05 -8.34
N GLN A 255 -11.93 -23.95 -8.66
CA GLN A 255 -12.12 -25.38 -8.44
C GLN A 255 -12.08 -25.68 -6.93
N ALA A 256 -13.04 -26.47 -6.44
CA ALA A 256 -13.04 -26.96 -5.06
C ALA A 256 -11.84 -27.90 -4.81
N ILE A 257 -11.26 -27.81 -3.61
CA ILE A 257 -10.18 -28.70 -3.15
C ILE A 257 -10.75 -29.85 -2.31
N ILE A 258 -11.86 -29.60 -1.59
CA ILE A 258 -12.58 -30.57 -0.76
C ILE A 258 -14.05 -30.66 -1.16
#